data_AF-A0A3M1VMF9-F1
#
_entry.id   AF-A0A3M1VMF9-F1
#
_cell.length_a   1.000
_cell.length_b   1.000
_cell.length_c   1.000
_cell.angle_alpha   90.00
_cell.angle_beta   90.00
_cell.angle_gamma   90.00
#
_symmetry.space_group_name_H-M   'P 1'
#
loop_
_entity.id
_entity.type
_entity.pdbx_description
1 polymer ?
#
loop_
_entity_poly.entity_id
_entity_poly.type
_entity_poly.pdbx_seq_one_letter_code
_entity_poly.pdbx_strand_id
1 'polypeptide(L)'
;MKVLTGFVFTFFVLIHSAIAQSPSAAASPRQGWGEFKVVERSTHRPWWNEALMWFPNRIMDALDMFRVDVGVGGAAGAVVRVTRRGQVGLRRMFPGSLRVGYFGRKAPFIIEKYDEIGMGSTFKSSPERDICAGEIGIGADLLIGGYAGICLEEVLDFTAGLFLIDVMQDDK
;
A
#
# COMPACT_ATOMS: atom_id res chain seq x y z
N MET A 1 -22.25 -22.38 -50.09
CA MET A 1 -22.30 -21.59 -48.84
C MET A 1 -21.07 -20.69 -48.75
N LYS A 2 -21.13 -19.47 -49.32
CA LYS A 2 -20.04 -18.47 -49.33
C LYS A 2 -20.63 -17.06 -49.45
N VAL A 3 -21.47 -16.62 -48.50
CA VAL A 3 -21.99 -15.24 -48.48
C VAL A 3 -22.35 -14.83 -47.05
N LEU A 4 -21.38 -14.65 -46.14
CA LEU A 4 -21.69 -14.10 -44.80
C LEU A 4 -20.53 -13.44 -44.05
N THR A 5 -19.45 -13.07 -44.74
CA THR A 5 -18.23 -12.47 -44.12
C THR A 5 -18.05 -10.97 -44.41
N GLY A 6 -18.93 -10.34 -45.20
CA GLY A 6 -18.73 -8.96 -45.68
C GLY A 6 -19.36 -7.84 -44.87
N PHE A 7 -20.27 -8.13 -43.92
CA PHE A 7 -21.14 -7.08 -43.34
C PHE A 7 -20.70 -6.57 -41.96
N VAL A 8 -19.78 -7.25 -41.27
CA VAL A 8 -19.37 -6.89 -39.91
C VAL A 8 -18.24 -5.84 -39.90
N PHE A 9 -17.47 -5.72 -40.99
CA PHE A 9 -16.30 -4.83 -41.03
C PHE A 9 -16.66 -3.35 -41.26
N THR A 10 -17.80 -3.05 -41.87
CA THR A 10 -18.18 -1.67 -42.23
C THR A 10 -18.84 -0.89 -41.09
N PHE A 11 -19.34 -1.57 -40.04
CA PHE A 11 -19.94 -0.90 -38.88
C PHE A 11 -18.89 -0.39 -37.87
N PHE A 12 -17.66 -0.92 -37.90
CA PHE A 12 -16.61 -0.53 -36.95
C PHE A 12 -15.88 0.78 -37.32
N VAL A 13 -15.96 1.20 -38.59
CA VAL A 13 -15.30 2.41 -39.09
C VAL A 13 -16.12 3.69 -38.80
N LEU A 14 -17.44 3.58 -38.64
CA LEU A 14 -18.30 4.75 -38.36
C LEU A 14 -18.32 5.20 -36.89
N ILE A 15 -17.95 4.32 -35.94
CA ILE A 15 -17.94 4.67 -34.51
C ILE A 15 -16.65 5.41 -34.11
N HIS A 16 -15.54 5.26 -34.86
CA HIS A 16 -14.29 5.98 -34.57
C HIS A 16 -14.33 7.48 -34.93
N SER A 17 -15.23 7.90 -35.82
CA SER A 17 -15.29 9.29 -36.30
C SER A 17 -16.09 10.23 -35.39
N ALA A 18 -16.83 9.70 -34.40
CA ALA A 18 -17.71 10.50 -33.54
C ALA A 18 -17.07 10.95 -32.22
N ILE A 19 -15.82 10.55 -31.92
CA ILE A 19 -15.14 10.86 -30.64
C ILE A 19 -14.22 12.10 -30.76
N ALA A 20 -14.06 12.68 -31.96
CA ALA A 20 -13.00 13.67 -32.21
C ALA A 20 -13.31 15.13 -31.83
N GLN A 21 -14.41 15.42 -31.12
CA GLN A 21 -14.72 16.79 -30.68
C GLN A 21 -15.23 16.80 -29.25
N SER A 22 -14.35 16.51 -28.29
CA SER A 22 -14.57 17.00 -26.93
C SER A 22 -14.62 18.54 -27.00
N PRO A 23 -15.71 19.19 -26.58
CA PRO A 23 -15.74 20.64 -26.50
C PRO A 23 -14.58 21.08 -25.62
N SER A 24 -13.71 21.95 -26.16
CA SER A 24 -12.64 22.60 -25.42
C SER A 24 -13.26 23.23 -24.18
N ALA A 25 -13.16 22.56 -23.04
CA ALA A 25 -13.68 23.04 -21.77
C ALA A 25 -13.11 24.44 -21.57
N ALA A 26 -13.98 25.43 -21.39
CA ALA A 26 -13.57 26.79 -21.10
C ALA A 26 -12.60 26.75 -19.92
N ALA A 27 -11.35 27.20 -20.15
CA ALA A 27 -10.32 27.20 -19.13
C ALA A 27 -10.86 27.91 -17.88
N SER A 28 -10.80 27.22 -16.74
CA SER A 28 -11.20 27.77 -15.45
C SER A 28 -10.54 29.14 -15.24
N PRO A 29 -11.30 30.22 -14.94
CA PRO A 29 -10.76 31.55 -14.69
C PRO A 29 -9.95 31.63 -13.39
N ARG A 30 -9.86 30.54 -12.62
CA ARG A 30 -8.98 30.46 -11.46
C ARG A 30 -7.55 30.21 -11.95
N GLN A 31 -6.71 31.23 -11.80
CA GLN A 31 -5.25 31.11 -11.87
C GLN A 31 -4.85 29.89 -11.04
N GLY A 32 -4.21 28.91 -11.68
CA GLY A 32 -3.70 27.73 -10.98
C GLY A 32 -2.86 28.18 -9.79
N TRP A 33 -2.89 27.40 -8.70
CA TRP A 33 -1.93 27.57 -7.61
C TRP A 33 -0.55 27.72 -8.25
N GLY A 34 0.09 28.89 -8.07
CA GLY A 34 1.37 29.19 -8.71
C GLY A 34 2.41 28.11 -8.38
N GLU A 35 3.52 28.06 -9.13
CA GLU A 35 4.58 27.08 -8.88
C GLU A 35 4.96 27.06 -7.40
N PHE A 36 4.63 25.96 -6.73
CA PHE A 36 4.95 25.76 -5.33
C PHE A 36 6.47 25.62 -5.23
N LYS A 37 7.15 26.73 -4.95
CA LYS A 37 8.58 26.72 -4.67
C LYS A 37 8.75 26.05 -3.31
N VAL A 38 9.13 24.78 -3.33
CA VAL A 38 9.59 24.06 -2.14
C VAL A 38 10.80 24.82 -1.64
N VAL A 39 10.62 25.59 -0.57
CA VAL A 39 11.72 26.34 0.05
C VAL A 39 12.65 25.31 0.68
N GLU A 40 13.83 25.18 0.04
CA GLU A 40 15.10 24.64 0.54
C GLU A 40 15.38 25.01 2.00
N ARG A 41 14.67 24.47 3.00
CA ARG A 41 14.86 24.89 4.39
C ARG A 41 16.18 24.28 4.89
N SER A 42 17.22 25.12 5.01
CA SER A 42 18.55 24.71 5.45
C SER A 42 18.48 23.92 6.77
N THR A 43 18.90 22.66 6.70
CA THR A 43 18.69 21.57 7.67
C THR A 43 19.59 21.62 8.90
N HIS A 44 20.05 22.80 9.33
CA HIS A 44 20.83 22.90 10.56
C HIS A 44 19.86 23.06 11.74
N ARG A 45 19.29 21.95 12.21
CA ARG A 45 18.63 21.95 13.52
C ARG A 45 19.72 22.02 14.59
N PRO A 46 19.47 22.67 15.74
CA PRO A 46 20.40 22.60 16.85
C PRO A 46 20.36 21.19 17.46
N TRP A 47 21.50 20.69 17.93
CA TRP A 47 21.66 19.32 18.46
C TRP A 47 20.68 18.96 19.59
N TRP A 48 20.22 19.93 20.39
CA TRP A 48 19.24 19.69 21.44
C TRP A 48 17.85 19.34 20.89
N ASN A 49 17.50 19.82 19.69
CA ASN A 49 16.25 19.47 19.02
C ASN A 49 16.32 18.03 18.51
N GLU A 50 17.47 17.62 17.97
CA GLU A 50 17.72 16.22 17.60
C GLU A 50 17.61 15.30 18.83
N ALA A 51 18.23 15.68 19.95
CA ALA A 51 18.12 14.93 21.21
C ALA A 51 16.68 14.86 21.74
N LEU A 52 15.90 15.95 21.61
CA LEU A 52 14.50 16.00 22.03
C LEU A 52 13.61 15.14 21.13
N MET A 53 13.87 15.14 19.82
CA MET A 53 13.12 14.37 18.82
C MET A 53 13.54 12.89 18.76
N TRP A 54 14.74 12.56 19.25
CA TRP A 54 15.22 11.18 19.27
C TRP A 54 14.25 10.24 19.99
N PHE A 55 13.76 10.63 21.17
CA PHE A 55 12.87 9.76 21.95
C PHE A 55 11.49 9.55 21.30
N PRO A 56 10.76 10.60 20.85
CA PRO A 56 9.55 10.43 20.06
C PRO A 56 9.75 9.59 18.79
N ASN A 57 10.85 9.82 18.05
CA ASN A 57 11.14 9.04 16.85
C ASN A 57 11.31 7.55 17.18
N ARG A 58 12.06 7.21 18.23
CA ARG A 58 12.21 5.81 18.65
C ARG A 58 10.90 5.16 19.05
N ILE A 59 9.97 5.90 19.66
CA ILE A 59 8.64 5.37 19.95
C ILE A 59 7.88 5.10 18.65
N MET A 60 7.96 6.00 17.67
CA MET A 60 7.30 5.83 16.38
C MET A 60 7.86 4.61 15.63
N ASP A 61 9.18 4.46 15.57
CA ASP A 61 9.82 3.29 14.94
C ASP A 61 9.45 1.99 15.66
N ALA A 62 9.37 2.06 17.00
CA ALA A 62 8.96 0.92 17.81
C ALA A 62 7.51 0.52 17.57
N LEU A 63 6.64 1.48 17.25
CA LEU A 63 5.26 1.18 16.89
C LEU A 63 5.21 0.64 15.46
N ASP A 64 5.92 1.27 14.53
CA ASP A 64 5.89 0.96 13.10
C ASP A 64 6.23 -0.52 12.85
N MET A 65 7.14 -1.11 13.65
CA MET A 65 7.50 -2.53 13.55
C MET A 65 6.32 -3.50 13.65
N PHE A 66 5.24 -3.12 14.32
CA PHE A 66 4.06 -3.96 14.49
C PHE A 66 3.02 -3.64 13.42
N ARG A 67 2.36 -4.67 12.92
CA ARG A 67 1.23 -4.54 12.00
C ARG A 67 0.08 -5.35 12.54
N VAL A 68 -0.96 -4.67 12.99
CA VAL A 68 -2.12 -5.32 13.60
C VAL A 68 -3.37 -4.72 13.02
N ASP A 69 -4.23 -5.55 12.45
CA ASP A 69 -5.49 -5.09 11.90
C ASP A 69 -6.62 -6.09 12.10
N VAL A 70 -7.83 -5.55 12.09
CA VAL A 70 -9.07 -6.29 12.17
C VAL A 70 -9.89 -5.96 10.93
N GLY A 71 -10.39 -7.00 10.27
CA GLY A 71 -11.18 -6.90 9.06
C GLY A 71 -12.63 -7.29 9.29
N VAL A 72 -13.54 -6.60 8.59
CA VAL A 72 -14.93 -7.00 8.45
C VAL A 72 -15.30 -6.97 6.98
N GLY A 73 -15.85 -8.07 6.49
CA GLY A 73 -16.29 -8.20 5.10
C GLY A 73 -16.33 -9.66 4.66
N GLY A 74 -16.70 -9.89 3.41
CA GLY A 74 -16.68 -11.24 2.87
C GLY A 74 -15.24 -11.62 2.55
N ALA A 75 -14.54 -12.20 3.52
CA ALA A 75 -13.23 -12.78 3.35
C ALA A 75 -13.23 -14.17 3.99
N ALA A 76 -12.48 -15.10 3.43
CA ALA A 76 -12.34 -16.44 4.00
C ALA A 76 -10.94 -16.98 3.72
N GLY A 77 -10.23 -17.37 4.77
CA GLY A 77 -8.97 -18.07 4.65
C GLY A 77 -7.93 -17.70 5.70
N ALA A 78 -6.70 -18.11 5.46
CA ALA A 78 -5.58 -17.81 6.33
C ALA A 78 -4.29 -17.62 5.53
N VAL A 79 -3.41 -16.80 6.07
CA VAL A 79 -2.10 -16.51 5.48
C VAL A 79 -1.05 -16.50 6.60
N VAL A 80 0.10 -17.10 6.32
CA VAL A 80 1.29 -17.03 7.16
C VAL A 80 2.42 -16.48 6.30
N ARG A 81 3.16 -15.53 6.85
CA ARG A 81 4.29 -14.86 6.21
C ARG A 81 5.48 -14.97 7.14
N VAL A 82 6.64 -15.33 6.59
CA VAL A 82 7.92 -15.36 7.32
C VAL A 82 8.94 -14.43 6.65
N THR A 83 8.82 -14.23 5.33
CA THR A 83 9.55 -13.25 4.51
C THR A 83 8.79 -13.06 3.20
N ARG A 84 9.20 -12.11 2.34
CA ARG A 84 8.65 -11.96 0.97
C ARG A 84 8.65 -13.26 0.17
N ARG A 85 9.64 -14.14 0.38
CA ARG A 85 9.77 -15.43 -0.30
C ARG A 85 9.20 -16.61 0.49
N GLY A 86 8.95 -16.43 1.78
CA GLY A 86 8.44 -17.46 2.70
C GLY A 86 6.99 -17.19 3.09
N GLN A 87 6.11 -17.10 2.10
CA GLN A 87 4.68 -16.86 2.31
C GLN A 87 3.90 -18.11 1.96
N VAL A 88 2.87 -18.43 2.73
CA VAL A 88 1.93 -19.52 2.42
C VAL A 88 0.55 -19.10 2.86
N GLY A 89 -0.43 -19.25 2.00
CA GLY A 89 -1.77 -18.84 2.35
C GLY A 89 -2.78 -19.05 1.26
N LEU A 90 -4.02 -19.11 1.69
CA LEU A 90 -5.19 -19.10 0.84
C LEU A 90 -6.21 -18.22 1.53
N ARG A 91 -6.37 -17.00 1.02
CA ARG A 91 -7.26 -15.96 1.54
C ARG A 91 -8.04 -15.41 0.36
N ARG A 92 -9.34 -15.65 0.34
CA ARG A 92 -10.22 -15.20 -0.76
C ARG A 92 -11.13 -14.07 -0.31
N MET A 93 -11.34 -13.10 -1.19
CA MET A 93 -12.12 -11.89 -0.98
C MET A 93 -13.40 -11.92 -1.84
N PHE A 94 -14.56 -11.71 -1.24
CA PHE A 94 -15.88 -11.75 -1.89
C PHE A 94 -16.89 -10.80 -1.20
N PRO A 95 -17.15 -9.57 -1.69
CA PRO A 95 -16.51 -8.83 -2.79
C PRO A 95 -15.31 -7.99 -2.34
N GLY A 96 -14.96 -8.05 -1.05
CA GLY A 96 -13.89 -7.29 -0.43
C GLY A 96 -14.05 -7.23 1.09
N SER A 97 -13.02 -6.72 1.76
CA SER A 97 -12.97 -6.57 3.22
C SER A 97 -12.48 -5.18 3.60
N LEU A 98 -13.18 -4.52 4.51
CA LEU A 98 -12.70 -3.30 5.14
C LEU A 98 -11.85 -3.70 6.33
N ARG A 99 -10.59 -3.28 6.32
CA ARG A 99 -9.66 -3.50 7.42
C ARG A 99 -9.36 -2.19 8.11
N VAL A 100 -9.36 -2.24 9.45
CA VAL A 100 -8.99 -1.13 10.31
C VAL A 100 -7.91 -1.64 11.25
N GLY A 101 -6.83 -0.87 11.36
CA GLY A 101 -5.69 -1.32 12.12
C GLY A 101 -4.54 -0.33 12.11
N TYR A 102 -3.45 -0.81 12.69
CA TYR A 102 -2.18 -0.15 12.72
C TYR A 102 -1.31 -0.70 11.59
N PHE A 103 -1.00 0.18 10.63
CA PHE A 103 -0.24 -0.10 9.40
C PHE A 103 1.04 0.75 9.35
N GLY A 104 1.66 1.00 10.51
CA GLY A 104 2.73 1.98 10.66
C GLY A 104 2.25 3.41 10.36
N ARG A 105 3.08 4.20 9.67
CA ARG A 105 2.81 5.60 9.25
C ARG A 105 1.78 5.74 8.11
N LYS A 106 0.93 4.74 7.87
CA LYS A 106 -0.10 4.75 6.80
C LYS A 106 -1.49 5.01 7.35
N ALA A 107 -2.44 5.24 6.44
CA ALA A 107 -3.84 5.39 6.81
C ALA A 107 -4.32 4.14 7.60
N PRO A 108 -5.07 4.32 8.69
CA PRO A 108 -5.47 3.21 9.58
C PRO A 108 -6.60 2.35 8.99
N PHE A 109 -6.92 2.49 7.71
CA PHE A 109 -7.96 1.75 7.02
C PHE A 109 -7.53 1.37 5.60
N ILE A 110 -7.89 0.15 5.19
CA ILE A 110 -7.59 -0.40 3.86
C ILE A 110 -8.84 -1.16 3.37
N ILE A 111 -9.13 -1.06 2.08
CA ILE A 111 -10.18 -1.88 1.44
C ILE A 111 -9.48 -2.95 0.60
N GLU A 112 -9.45 -4.18 1.08
CA GLU A 112 -8.84 -5.31 0.36
C GLU A 112 -9.86 -5.95 -0.59
N LYS A 113 -9.47 -6.13 -1.86
CA LYS A 113 -10.34 -6.70 -2.91
C LYS A 113 -9.75 -7.92 -3.61
N TYR A 114 -8.45 -8.13 -3.49
CA TYR A 114 -7.74 -9.17 -4.22
C TYR A 114 -7.46 -10.37 -3.32
N ASP A 115 -7.57 -11.55 -3.93
CA ASP A 115 -7.23 -12.80 -3.29
C ASP A 115 -5.71 -12.91 -3.06
N GLU A 116 -5.34 -13.54 -1.95
CA GLU A 116 -3.97 -13.96 -1.68
C GLU A 116 -3.88 -15.48 -1.70
N ILE A 117 -3.22 -16.02 -2.72
CA ILE A 117 -3.14 -17.46 -2.92
C ILE A 117 -1.73 -17.83 -3.38
N GLY A 118 -1.19 -18.86 -2.76
CA GLY A 118 0.00 -19.56 -3.25
C GLY A 118 0.94 -19.96 -2.12
N MET A 119 2.18 -20.25 -2.52
CA MET A 119 3.23 -20.62 -1.59
C MET A 119 4.60 -20.22 -2.14
N GLY A 120 5.46 -19.69 -1.29
CA GLY A 120 6.82 -19.32 -1.63
C GLY A 120 6.86 -18.18 -2.65
N SER A 121 7.65 -18.36 -3.71
CA SER A 121 7.83 -17.37 -4.78
C SER A 121 6.62 -17.25 -5.73
N THR A 122 5.67 -18.18 -5.70
CA THR A 122 4.45 -18.12 -6.53
C THR A 122 3.27 -17.49 -5.79
N PHE A 123 3.48 -17.07 -4.54
CA PHE A 123 2.48 -16.39 -3.74
C PHE A 123 2.06 -15.06 -4.40
N LYS A 124 0.78 -14.92 -4.73
CA LYS A 124 0.20 -13.67 -5.22
C LYS A 124 -0.25 -12.85 -4.02
N SER A 125 0.45 -11.75 -3.73
CA SER A 125 0.06 -10.81 -2.69
C SER A 125 -0.99 -9.82 -3.20
N SER A 126 -1.87 -9.36 -2.32
CA SER A 126 -2.72 -8.19 -2.58
C SER A 126 -1.84 -6.95 -2.78
N PRO A 127 -2.16 -6.08 -3.76
CA PRO A 127 -1.45 -4.83 -3.97
C PRO A 127 -1.88 -3.71 -3.01
N GLU A 128 -3.00 -3.85 -2.31
CA GLU A 128 -3.49 -2.84 -1.35
C GLU A 128 -2.73 -2.89 -0.03
N ARG A 129 -2.19 -4.06 0.32
CA ARG A 129 -1.38 -4.25 1.51
C ARG A 129 0.09 -4.12 1.15
N ASP A 130 0.75 -3.13 1.73
CA ASP A 130 2.20 -3.07 1.68
C ASP A 130 2.78 -4.04 2.71
N ILE A 131 3.66 -4.92 2.24
CA ILE A 131 4.30 -5.98 3.02
C ILE A 131 5.80 -5.74 2.95
N CYS A 132 6.44 -5.61 4.10
CA CYS A 132 7.89 -5.44 4.11
C CYS A 132 8.61 -6.75 3.74
N ALA A 133 9.87 -6.67 3.30
CA ALA A 133 10.54 -7.83 2.71
C ALA A 133 10.85 -8.93 3.76
N GLY A 134 11.00 -8.56 5.02
CA GLY A 134 11.23 -9.40 6.19
C GLY A 134 10.02 -9.49 7.11
N GLU A 135 8.79 -9.42 6.60
CA GLU A 135 7.60 -9.53 7.45
C GLU A 135 7.37 -10.97 7.95
N ILE A 136 7.24 -11.12 9.27
CA ILE A 136 6.73 -12.33 9.91
C ILE A 136 5.32 -12.03 10.43
N GLY A 137 4.31 -12.73 9.94
CA GLY A 137 2.95 -12.49 10.37
C GLY A 137 1.99 -13.62 10.07
N ILE A 138 0.83 -13.56 10.69
CA ILE A 138 -0.27 -14.50 10.52
C ILE A 138 -1.58 -13.73 10.46
N GLY A 139 -2.43 -14.14 9.52
CA GLY A 139 -3.80 -13.67 9.42
C GLY A 139 -4.77 -14.80 9.21
N ALA A 140 -5.96 -14.63 9.77
CA ALA A 140 -7.09 -15.48 9.50
C ALA A 140 -8.32 -14.60 9.31
N ASP A 141 -9.05 -14.84 8.23
CA ASP A 141 -10.26 -14.14 7.89
C ASP A 141 -11.43 -15.12 7.77
N LEU A 142 -12.52 -14.77 8.44
CA LEU A 142 -13.87 -15.17 8.04
C LEU A 142 -14.64 -13.85 7.82
N LEU A 143 -15.95 -13.82 8.04
CA LEU A 143 -16.73 -12.57 8.00
C LEU A 143 -16.13 -11.45 8.88
N ILE A 144 -15.47 -11.86 9.95
CA ILE A 144 -14.60 -11.03 10.78
C ILE A 144 -13.26 -11.76 10.85
N GLY A 145 -12.18 -11.00 10.70
CA GLY A 145 -10.84 -11.54 10.68
C GLY A 145 -9.83 -10.59 11.28
N GLY A 146 -8.60 -11.06 11.37
CA GLY A 146 -7.51 -10.24 11.87
C GLY A 146 -6.18 -10.67 11.27
N TYR A 147 -5.23 -9.76 11.37
CA TYR A 147 -3.84 -9.98 11.01
C TYR A 147 -2.94 -9.39 12.07
N ALA A 148 -1.89 -10.11 12.41
CA ALA A 148 -0.81 -9.62 13.24
C ALA A 148 0.53 -10.00 12.59
N GLY A 149 1.42 -9.04 12.49
CA GLY A 149 2.76 -9.23 11.93
C GLY A 149 3.78 -8.28 12.54
N ILE A 150 5.03 -8.63 12.35
CA ILE A 150 6.21 -7.88 12.75
C ILE A 150 7.09 -7.69 11.52
N CYS A 151 7.55 -6.49 11.29
CA CYS A 151 8.48 -6.17 10.21
C CYS A 151 9.92 -6.19 10.71
N LEU A 152 10.72 -7.16 10.25
CA LEU A 152 12.09 -7.30 10.74
C LEU A 152 13.01 -6.15 10.33
N GLU A 153 12.74 -5.48 9.19
CA GLU A 153 13.51 -4.30 8.79
C GLU A 153 13.32 -3.13 9.75
N GLU A 154 12.09 -2.87 10.17
CA GLU A 154 11.76 -1.83 11.15
C GLU A 154 12.30 -2.21 12.54
N VAL A 155 12.30 -3.50 12.91
CA VAL A 155 12.97 -3.98 14.14
C VAL A 155 14.48 -3.69 14.11
N LEU A 156 15.14 -3.94 12.98
CA LEU A 156 16.57 -3.68 12.82
C LEU A 156 16.89 -2.19 12.90
N ASP A 157 16.07 -1.35 12.26
CA ASP A 157 16.24 0.10 12.30
C ASP A 157 16.02 0.66 13.71
N PHE A 158 14.94 0.25 14.39
CA PHE A 158 14.71 0.59 15.79
C PHE A 158 15.89 0.17 16.69
N THR A 159 16.39 -1.05 16.51
CA THR A 159 17.52 -1.58 17.31
C THR A 159 18.81 -0.79 17.03
N ALA A 160 19.08 -0.43 15.77
CA ALA A 160 20.22 0.40 15.40
C ALA A 160 20.09 1.82 15.97
N GLY A 161 18.87 2.37 15.97
CA GLY A 161 18.55 3.69 16.51
C GLY A 161 18.81 3.83 18.01
N LEU A 162 18.73 2.73 18.78
CA LEU A 162 19.14 2.70 20.20
C LEU A 162 20.64 3.00 20.38
N PHE A 163 21.46 2.73 19.36
CA PHE A 163 22.90 3.03 19.34
C PHE A 163 23.22 4.29 18.53
N LEU A 164 22.22 5.15 18.27
CA LEU A 164 22.35 6.38 17.47
C LEU A 164 22.76 6.11 16.00
N ILE A 165 22.42 4.93 15.47
CA ILE A 165 22.67 4.55 14.08
C ILE A 165 21.34 4.55 13.34
N ASP A 166 21.20 5.44 12.36
CA ASP A 166 20.04 5.54 11.47
C ASP A 166 20.34 4.79 10.16
N VAL A 167 19.77 3.59 10.00
CA VAL A 167 20.03 2.73 8.83
C VAL A 167 19.14 3.14 7.66
N MET A 168 17.90 3.52 7.94
CA MET A 168 16.89 3.87 6.93
C MET A 168 16.93 5.34 6.50
N GLN A 169 17.72 6.18 7.18
CA GLN A 169 17.88 7.61 6.93
C GLN A 169 16.57 8.41 6.99
N ASP A 170 15.60 7.97 7.79
CA ASP A 170 14.26 8.56 7.86
C ASP A 170 14.09 9.55 9.03
N ASP A 171 15.12 9.78 9.85
CA ASP A 171 15.13 10.71 10.98
C ASP A 171 15.28 12.22 10.62
N LYS A 172 15.06 12.62 9.36
CA LYS A 172 15.30 14.01 8.88
C LYS A 172 14.07 14.93 8.95
#